data_AF-A0ABD3PGC8-F1
#
_entry.id   AF-A0ABD3PGC8-F1
#
_cell.length_a   1.000
_cell.length_b   1.000
_cell.length_c   1.000
_cell.angle_alpha   90.00
_cell.angle_beta   90.00
_cell.angle_gamma   90.00
#
_symmetry.space_group_name_H-M   'P 1'
#
loop_
_entity.id
_entity.type
_entity.pdbx_description
1 polymer ?
#
loop_
_entity_poly.entity_id
_entity_poly.type
_entity_poly.pdbx_seq_one_letter_code
_entity_poly.pdbx_strand_id
1 'polypeptide(L)'
;MQLIPVGRRGFASISMHLFSSPFPNHDCAANRRYPPSRHVVDDNGHKWRLCAGAAVFNSKNEILVGERIGKKGSWQAPQGGVDASIGKNGKLETVTEAAIRELYEEVGLETGKHVLLEKADPNAAPMKSRYKTEGTGSWLKRGGFSGQELNWIIFRCVDSNLECDPSLICTLSGSNGESAEFNSVRWMSLDWVVENVWAGKRGPYEKLRDFHSQVTENWETRCAEIDFNGKWSRESNRSVGLFEALMARGISEEKAITSATEPYVQIWQRLDDSRKLEFKVTTFDKDTESIRRELIYPLGKFTEAYEGNSMLFGGVDGGLIHRECFYLAEPDADEEIAHVTISVTPRGREESRRYLKNGELILRRSFWHTWRMEEVVSTEVFVRC
;
A
#
# COMPACT_ATOMS: atom_id res chain seq x y z
N MET A 1 53.07 -40.06 29.68
CA MET A 1 52.36 -40.75 30.79
C MET A 1 51.02 -41.23 30.24
N GLN A 2 50.78 -42.54 30.32
CA GLN A 2 49.81 -43.35 29.57
C GLN A 2 48.33 -43.17 29.96
N LEU A 3 47.46 -43.33 28.94
CA LEU A 3 46.27 -44.20 28.82
C LEU A 3 45.27 -44.36 30.00
N ILE A 4 44.00 -43.99 29.70
CA ILE A 4 42.66 -44.66 29.84
C ILE A 4 42.52 -46.02 30.59
N PRO A 5 41.30 -46.58 30.88
CA PRO A 5 39.91 -46.08 31.06
C PRO A 5 39.08 -46.78 32.20
N VAL A 6 37.76 -46.52 32.23
CA VAL A 6 36.61 -47.39 32.65
C VAL A 6 36.14 -47.42 34.12
N GLY A 7 34.85 -47.14 34.30
CA GLY A 7 33.97 -48.05 35.04
C GLY A 7 32.81 -47.43 35.79
N ARG A 8 31.58 -47.79 35.40
CA ARG A 8 30.54 -48.16 36.39
C ARG A 8 29.49 -49.11 35.78
N ARG A 9 29.39 -50.27 36.45
CA ARG A 9 28.27 -51.24 36.51
C ARG A 9 27.03 -50.54 37.11
N GLY A 10 25.79 -51.01 37.03
CA GLY A 10 25.17 -52.27 36.59
C GLY A 10 23.65 -52.07 36.35
N PHE A 11 23.04 -52.89 35.49
CA PHE A 11 22.07 -53.95 35.81
C PHE A 11 20.73 -53.54 36.45
N ALA A 12 19.66 -53.62 35.66
CA ALA A 12 18.45 -54.38 36.01
C ALA A 12 17.76 -54.88 34.72
N SER A 13 17.60 -56.20 34.65
CA SER A 13 16.88 -56.98 33.66
C SER A 13 15.38 -56.98 33.97
N ILE A 14 14.52 -57.07 32.96
CA ILE A 14 13.41 -58.03 32.88
C ILE A 14 12.94 -58.15 31.42
N SER A 15 12.86 -59.40 30.96
CA SER A 15 12.41 -59.82 29.63
C SER A 15 10.88 -59.72 29.47
N MET A 16 10.48 -59.13 28.34
CA MET A 16 9.72 -59.73 27.23
C MET A 16 8.50 -60.59 27.58
N HIS A 17 7.30 -60.18 27.14
CA HIS A 17 6.28 -61.08 26.57
C HIS A 17 5.53 -60.38 25.43
N LEU A 18 5.42 -61.11 24.32
CA LEU A 18 4.87 -60.74 23.03
C LEU A 18 3.33 -60.72 23.05
N PHE A 19 2.73 -59.75 22.37
CA PHE A 19 1.47 -59.93 21.65
C PHE A 19 1.56 -59.22 20.30
N SER A 20 1.21 -59.94 19.23
CA SER A 20 1.25 -59.49 17.84
C SER A 20 -0.02 -58.73 17.43
N SER A 21 0.18 -57.80 16.48
CA SER A 21 -0.77 -57.34 15.44
C SER A 21 -1.68 -56.13 15.76
N PRO A 22 -2.13 -55.34 14.76
CA PRO A 22 -1.55 -55.04 13.44
C PRO A 22 -1.35 -53.51 13.24
N PHE A 23 -0.62 -53.14 12.19
CA PHE A 23 -0.43 -51.77 11.71
C PHE A 23 -1.72 -50.93 11.67
N PRO A 24 -1.69 -49.66 12.12
CA PRO A 24 -2.51 -48.62 11.55
C PRO A 24 -1.66 -47.69 10.69
N ASN A 25 -2.16 -47.46 9.49
CA ASN A 25 -1.66 -46.54 8.47
C ASN A 25 -1.19 -45.20 9.06
N HIS A 26 -0.07 -44.72 8.54
CA HIS A 26 0.35 -43.32 8.68
C HIS A 26 -0.68 -42.40 8.01
N ASP A 27 -1.67 -41.94 8.78
CA ASP A 27 -2.42 -40.73 8.47
C ASP A 27 -1.66 -39.54 9.09
N CYS A 28 -0.62 -39.09 8.39
CA CYS A 28 0.06 -37.82 8.68
C CYS A 28 -0.77 -36.65 8.11
N ALA A 29 -1.98 -36.45 8.62
CA ALA A 29 -2.71 -35.20 8.47
C ALA A 29 -2.71 -34.50 9.83
N ALA A 30 -1.65 -33.73 10.08
CA ALA A 30 -1.58 -32.88 11.25
C ALA A 30 -2.80 -31.95 11.28
N ASN A 31 -3.48 -32.01 12.42
CA ASN A 31 -4.71 -31.33 12.82
C ASN A 31 -4.54 -29.78 12.78
N ARG A 32 -4.53 -29.16 11.60
CA ARG A 32 -4.75 -27.71 11.47
C ARG A 32 -6.23 -27.44 11.77
N ARG A 33 -6.55 -27.19 13.04
CA ARG A 33 -7.85 -26.63 13.42
C ARG A 33 -7.87 -25.16 12.98
N TYR A 34 -8.26 -24.94 11.73
CA TYR A 34 -8.72 -23.61 11.32
C TYR A 34 -9.83 -23.19 12.28
N PRO A 35 -9.79 -21.97 12.83
CA PRO A 35 -10.88 -21.53 13.66
C PRO A 35 -12.16 -21.51 12.82
N PRO A 36 -13.32 -21.82 13.42
CA PRO A 36 -14.57 -21.94 12.68
C PRO A 36 -14.84 -20.64 11.94
N SER A 37 -15.06 -20.67 10.62
CA SER A 37 -15.44 -19.45 9.89
C SER A 37 -16.88 -19.06 10.21
N ARG A 38 -17.15 -17.75 10.29
CA ARG A 38 -18.51 -17.22 10.33
C ARG A 38 -19.28 -17.60 9.07
N HIS A 39 -20.60 -17.57 9.19
CA HIS A 39 -21.48 -17.89 8.08
C HIS A 39 -22.77 -17.09 8.14
N VAL A 40 -23.43 -17.01 6.99
CA VAL A 40 -24.77 -16.48 6.84
C VAL A 40 -25.67 -17.54 6.22
N VAL A 41 -26.94 -17.54 6.60
CA VAL A 41 -27.96 -18.42 6.03
C VAL A 41 -28.90 -17.57 5.19
N ASP A 42 -29.18 -17.99 3.95
CA ASP A 42 -30.14 -17.30 3.10
C ASP A 42 -31.58 -17.77 3.35
N ASP A 43 -32.54 -17.10 2.71
CA ASP A 43 -33.97 -17.38 2.89
C ASP A 43 -34.38 -18.79 2.46
N ASN A 44 -33.56 -19.46 1.64
CA ASN A 44 -33.75 -20.85 1.22
C ASN A 44 -33.05 -21.86 2.16
N GLY A 45 -32.46 -21.39 3.26
CA GLY A 45 -31.74 -22.21 4.23
C GLY A 45 -30.33 -22.59 3.81
N HIS A 46 -29.78 -22.03 2.72
CA HIS A 46 -28.40 -22.34 2.33
C HIS A 46 -27.39 -21.61 3.20
N LYS A 47 -26.39 -22.35 3.68
CA LYS A 47 -25.28 -21.83 4.47
C LYS A 47 -24.16 -21.31 3.56
N TRP A 48 -23.73 -20.07 3.75
CA TRP A 48 -22.66 -19.41 3.00
C TRP A 48 -21.52 -19.04 3.93
N ARG A 49 -20.27 -19.43 3.59
CA ARG A 49 -19.10 -19.03 4.38
C ARG A 49 -18.89 -17.53 4.23
N LEU A 50 -18.85 -16.81 5.35
CA LEU A 50 -18.61 -15.38 5.36
C LEU A 50 -17.14 -15.10 5.07
N CYS A 51 -16.87 -14.33 4.02
CA CYS A 51 -15.53 -13.95 3.61
C CYS A 51 -15.43 -12.42 3.46
N ALA A 52 -14.24 -11.90 3.71
CA ALA A 52 -13.89 -10.51 3.50
C ALA A 52 -12.89 -10.40 2.34
N GLY A 53 -13.06 -9.41 1.48
CA GLY A 53 -12.11 -9.06 0.43
C GLY A 53 -11.56 -7.66 0.65
N ALA A 54 -10.25 -7.49 0.49
CA ALA A 54 -9.58 -6.21 0.61
C ALA A 54 -9.28 -5.65 -0.80
N ALA A 55 -10.06 -4.67 -1.23
CA ALA A 55 -9.86 -3.98 -2.51
C ALA A 55 -9.03 -2.72 -2.28
N VAL A 56 -7.73 -2.79 -2.54
CA VAL A 56 -6.85 -1.62 -2.48
C VAL A 56 -6.80 -0.96 -3.85
N PHE A 57 -7.00 0.36 -3.92
CA PHE A 57 -6.88 1.14 -5.14
C PHE A 57 -5.75 2.15 -5.08
N ASN A 58 -5.06 2.33 -6.22
CA ASN A 58 -4.02 3.35 -6.41
C ASN A 58 -4.61 4.69 -6.88
N SER A 59 -3.76 5.67 -7.19
CA SER A 59 -4.19 7.00 -7.65
C SER A 59 -4.88 6.99 -9.03
N LYS A 60 -4.66 5.95 -9.83
CA LYS A 60 -5.27 5.70 -11.15
C LYS A 60 -6.52 4.83 -11.07
N ASN A 61 -7.01 4.55 -9.86
CA ASN A 61 -8.14 3.66 -9.60
C ASN A 61 -7.94 2.23 -10.17
N GLU A 62 -6.69 1.79 -10.25
CA GLU A 62 -6.34 0.39 -10.49
C GLU A 62 -6.34 -0.38 -9.16
N ILE A 63 -6.79 -1.63 -9.20
CA ILE A 63 -6.87 -2.51 -8.03
C ILE A 63 -5.59 -3.32 -7.85
N LEU A 64 -5.16 -3.49 -6.60
CA LEU A 64 -4.07 -4.41 -6.25
C LEU A 64 -4.54 -5.86 -6.37
N VAL A 65 -3.86 -6.65 -7.18
CA VAL A 65 -4.13 -8.08 -7.32
C VAL A 65 -2.85 -8.90 -7.23
N GLY A 66 -2.97 -10.11 -6.70
CA GLY A 66 -1.94 -11.13 -6.67
C GLY A 66 -2.25 -12.31 -7.59
N GLU A 67 -1.22 -12.88 -8.23
CA GLU A 67 -1.34 -14.12 -8.99
C GLU A 67 -1.26 -15.32 -8.05
N ARG A 68 -2.30 -16.15 -8.07
CA ARG A 68 -2.43 -17.29 -7.17
C ARG A 68 -1.32 -18.33 -7.40
N ILE A 69 -0.71 -18.78 -6.30
CA ILE A 69 0.23 -19.90 -6.34
C ILE A 69 -0.44 -21.14 -6.94
N GLY A 70 0.26 -21.80 -7.86
CA GLY A 70 -0.22 -23.00 -8.56
C GLY A 70 -1.28 -22.75 -9.63
N LYS A 71 -1.68 -21.49 -9.90
CA LYS A 71 -2.65 -21.12 -10.94
C LYS A 71 -2.18 -19.90 -11.73
N LYS A 72 -1.22 -20.11 -12.63
CA LYS A 72 -0.69 -19.06 -13.51
C LYS A 72 -1.82 -18.37 -14.30
N GLY A 73 -1.77 -17.04 -14.37
CA GLY A 73 -2.77 -16.19 -15.00
C GLY A 73 -4.01 -15.93 -14.15
N SER A 74 -4.14 -16.56 -12.97
CA SER A 74 -5.29 -16.36 -12.08
C SER A 74 -5.01 -15.25 -11.07
N TRP A 75 -5.42 -14.03 -11.41
CA TRP A 75 -5.26 -12.84 -10.57
C TRP A 75 -6.52 -12.59 -9.72
N GLN A 76 -6.32 -12.25 -8.45
CA GLN A 76 -7.40 -11.82 -7.55
C GLN A 76 -6.84 -10.84 -6.50
N ALA A 77 -7.73 -10.12 -5.83
CA ALA A 77 -7.39 -9.26 -4.71
C ALA A 77 -7.27 -10.12 -3.44
N PRO A 78 -6.63 -9.61 -2.38
CA PRO A 78 -6.52 -10.32 -1.11
C PRO A 78 -7.88 -10.62 -0.48
N GLN A 79 -8.09 -11.84 0.02
CA GLN A 79 -9.40 -12.25 0.54
C GLN A 79 -9.42 -13.60 1.27
N GLY A 80 -10.03 -13.60 2.46
CA GLY A 80 -10.21 -14.82 3.25
C GLY A 80 -11.45 -14.82 4.14
N GLY A 81 -11.46 -15.74 5.10
CA GLY A 81 -12.65 -16.02 5.91
C GLY A 81 -12.73 -15.12 7.13
N VAL A 82 -13.94 -14.76 7.54
CA VAL A 82 -14.15 -14.05 8.81
C VAL A 82 -14.18 -15.08 9.95
N ASP A 83 -13.34 -14.91 10.97
CA ASP A 83 -13.23 -15.81 12.10
C ASP A 83 -14.48 -15.76 13.01
N ALA A 84 -15.00 -16.92 13.41
CA ALA A 84 -16.07 -17.05 14.39
C ALA A 84 -15.57 -17.23 15.83
N SER A 85 -14.25 -17.23 16.05
CA SER A 85 -13.68 -17.17 17.38
C SER A 85 -13.92 -15.81 18.04
N ILE A 86 -14.06 -15.80 19.36
CA ILE A 86 -14.09 -14.56 20.13
C ILE A 86 -12.65 -14.08 20.26
N GLY A 87 -12.35 -12.91 19.68
CA GLY A 87 -11.04 -12.28 19.74
C GLY A 87 -10.68 -11.84 21.16
N LYS A 88 -9.43 -11.39 21.34
CA LYS A 88 -8.91 -10.94 22.65
C LYS A 88 -9.72 -9.79 23.27
N ASN A 89 -10.46 -9.05 22.46
CA ASN A 89 -11.34 -7.96 22.85
C ASN A 89 -12.76 -8.42 23.30
N GLY A 90 -13.02 -9.72 23.35
CA GLY A 90 -14.32 -10.28 23.73
C GLY A 90 -15.38 -10.19 22.64
N LYS A 91 -15.02 -9.85 21.40
CA LYS A 91 -15.95 -9.70 20.26
C LYS A 91 -15.59 -10.66 19.12
N LEU A 92 -16.58 -10.94 18.27
CA LEU A 92 -16.36 -11.65 17.01
C LEU A 92 -15.65 -10.74 16.01
N GLU A 93 -14.83 -11.32 15.16
CA GLU A 93 -14.19 -10.59 14.05
C GLU A 93 -15.26 -10.02 13.11
N THR A 94 -15.12 -8.74 12.80
CA THR A 94 -15.92 -8.02 11.79
C THR A 94 -15.36 -8.27 10.39
N VAL A 95 -16.16 -7.98 9.35
CA VAL A 95 -15.67 -8.07 7.96
C VAL A 95 -14.48 -7.14 7.73
N THR A 96 -14.50 -5.96 8.33
CA THR A 96 -13.40 -4.98 8.22
C THR A 96 -12.12 -5.48 8.88
N GLU A 97 -12.21 -6.00 10.11
CA GLU A 97 -11.05 -6.59 10.79
C GLU A 97 -10.47 -7.77 10.01
N ALA A 98 -11.34 -8.62 9.45
CA ALA A 98 -10.92 -9.71 8.58
C ALA A 98 -10.21 -9.19 7.32
N ALA A 99 -10.78 -8.20 6.61
CA ALA A 99 -10.12 -7.64 5.43
C ALA A 99 -8.73 -7.04 5.74
N ILE A 100 -8.58 -6.35 6.88
CA ILE A 100 -7.29 -5.82 7.35
C ILE A 100 -6.31 -6.96 7.64
N ARG A 101 -6.76 -8.02 8.31
CA ARG A 101 -5.93 -9.21 8.60
C ARG A 101 -5.47 -9.89 7.32
N GLU A 102 -6.37 -10.18 6.37
CA GLU A 102 -6.03 -10.84 5.10
C GLU A 102 -5.07 -9.99 4.27
N LEU A 103 -5.26 -8.66 4.28
CA LEU A 103 -4.36 -7.74 3.61
C LEU A 103 -2.92 -7.83 4.18
N TYR A 104 -2.78 -7.94 5.50
CA TYR A 104 -1.48 -8.14 6.13
C TYR A 104 -0.93 -9.54 5.89
N GLU A 105 -1.75 -10.58 6.01
CA GLU A 105 -1.31 -11.98 5.93
C GLU A 105 -0.90 -12.39 4.51
N GLU A 106 -1.64 -11.94 3.49
CA GLU A 106 -1.43 -12.34 2.11
C GLU A 106 -0.43 -11.45 1.36
N VAL A 107 -0.39 -10.14 1.68
CA VAL A 107 0.45 -9.16 0.95
C VAL A 107 1.27 -8.24 1.85
N GLY A 108 1.23 -8.38 3.17
CA GLY A 108 2.08 -7.61 4.10
C GLY A 108 1.75 -6.12 4.23
N LEU A 109 0.60 -5.68 3.70
CA LEU A 109 0.22 -4.26 3.78
C LEU A 109 -0.45 -3.95 5.12
N GLU A 110 -0.24 -2.74 5.61
CA GLU A 110 -0.61 -2.30 6.96
C GLU A 110 -1.48 -1.05 6.82
N THR A 111 -2.63 -1.05 7.50
CA THR A 111 -3.51 0.11 7.54
C THR A 111 -2.86 1.25 8.33
N GLY A 112 -2.95 2.49 7.85
CA GLY A 112 -2.31 3.67 8.44
C GLY A 112 -0.87 3.91 7.98
N LYS A 113 -0.20 2.90 7.42
CA LYS A 113 1.15 3.01 6.87
C LYS A 113 1.16 2.91 5.34
N HIS A 114 0.56 1.85 4.81
CA HIS A 114 0.54 1.57 3.37
C HIS A 114 -0.79 1.96 2.72
N VAL A 115 -1.89 1.76 3.45
CA VAL A 115 -3.25 2.01 2.95
C VAL A 115 -4.15 2.64 4.02
N LEU A 116 -5.23 3.28 3.62
CA LEU A 116 -6.30 3.76 4.50
C LEU A 116 -7.64 3.18 4.09
N LEU A 117 -8.56 3.04 5.04
CA LEU A 117 -9.94 2.69 4.69
C LEU A 117 -10.57 3.84 3.93
N GLU A 118 -11.16 3.52 2.78
CA GLU A 118 -11.93 4.49 2.02
C GLU A 118 -13.31 4.66 2.66
N LYS A 119 -13.73 5.91 2.88
CA LYS A 119 -15.06 6.21 3.41
C LYS A 119 -16.10 5.88 2.32
N ALA A 120 -16.86 4.82 2.54
CA ALA A 120 -18.06 4.50 1.77
C ALA A 120 -19.22 5.42 2.17
N ASP A 121 -20.10 5.78 1.22
CA ASP A 121 -21.40 6.38 1.54
C ASP A 121 -22.17 5.41 2.47
N PRO A 122 -22.59 5.84 3.68
CA PRO A 122 -23.37 5.00 4.59
C PRO A 122 -24.67 4.46 3.99
N ASN A 123 -25.20 5.13 2.95
CA ASN A 123 -26.43 4.73 2.26
C ASN A 123 -26.18 3.80 1.07
N ALA A 124 -24.93 3.57 0.69
CA ALA A 124 -24.63 2.72 -0.44
C ALA A 124 -24.98 1.25 -0.13
N ALA A 125 -25.40 0.53 -1.18
CA ALA A 125 -25.76 -0.87 -1.05
C ALA A 125 -24.57 -1.68 -0.50
N PRO A 126 -24.83 -2.71 0.34
CA PRO A 126 -23.77 -3.52 0.90
C PRO A 126 -22.96 -4.19 -0.23
N MET A 127 -21.65 -4.04 -0.19
CA MET A 127 -20.72 -4.59 -1.18
C MET A 127 -20.50 -6.10 -1.00
N LYS A 128 -21.58 -6.87 -1.03
CA LYS A 128 -21.56 -8.31 -0.78
C LYS A 128 -22.18 -9.09 -1.92
N SER A 129 -21.58 -10.23 -2.23
CA SER A 129 -22.06 -11.11 -3.28
C SER A 129 -21.82 -12.56 -2.93
N ARG A 130 -22.80 -13.40 -3.22
CA ARG A 130 -22.75 -14.85 -3.00
C ARG A 130 -22.33 -15.54 -4.27
N TYR A 131 -21.43 -16.50 -4.14
CA TYR A 131 -21.06 -17.36 -5.25
C TYR A 131 -20.89 -18.81 -4.81
N LYS A 132 -21.34 -19.72 -5.66
CA LYS A 132 -21.21 -21.15 -5.43
C LYS A 132 -19.76 -21.56 -5.72
N THR A 133 -19.21 -22.39 -4.86
CA THR A 133 -17.91 -23.02 -5.10
C THR A 133 -18.15 -24.40 -5.68
N GLU A 134 -17.82 -24.60 -6.96
CA GLU A 134 -17.92 -25.91 -7.60
C GLU A 134 -16.68 -26.75 -7.26
N GLY A 135 -16.91 -27.97 -6.77
CA GLY A 135 -15.86 -28.89 -6.35
C GLY A 135 -16.42 -30.01 -5.48
N THR A 136 -16.58 -31.20 -6.04
CA THR A 136 -16.96 -32.40 -5.30
C THR A 136 -15.86 -32.75 -4.29
N GLY A 137 -16.17 -32.72 -2.99
CA GLY A 137 -15.25 -33.12 -1.92
C GLY A 137 -14.44 -31.99 -1.27
N SER A 138 -14.67 -30.72 -1.62
CA SER A 138 -14.02 -29.59 -0.93
C SER A 138 -14.37 -29.56 0.56
N TRP A 139 -13.50 -28.97 1.40
CA TRP A 139 -13.77 -28.80 2.82
C TRP A 139 -15.04 -27.95 3.07
N LEU A 140 -15.35 -27.00 2.17
CA LEU A 140 -16.57 -26.21 2.20
C LEU A 140 -17.81 -27.10 2.10
N LYS A 141 -17.82 -28.05 1.15
CA LYS A 141 -18.93 -29.00 0.99
C LYS A 141 -19.05 -29.91 2.23
N ARG A 142 -17.93 -30.39 2.79
CA ARG A 142 -17.91 -31.16 4.05
C ARG A 142 -18.43 -30.35 5.24
N GLY A 143 -18.18 -29.04 5.25
CA GLY A 143 -18.70 -28.10 6.25
C GLY A 143 -20.16 -27.67 6.05
N GLY A 144 -20.86 -28.24 5.07
CA GLY A 144 -22.26 -27.92 4.76
C GLY A 144 -22.48 -26.57 4.07
N PHE A 145 -21.43 -25.97 3.51
CA PHE A 145 -21.52 -24.69 2.81
C PHE A 145 -21.95 -24.87 1.36
N SER A 146 -22.88 -24.03 0.91
CA SER A 146 -23.32 -23.92 -0.49
C SER A 146 -22.37 -23.07 -1.35
N GLY A 147 -21.51 -22.29 -0.70
CA GLY A 147 -20.53 -21.41 -1.32
C GLY A 147 -20.01 -20.38 -0.33
N GLN A 148 -19.63 -19.22 -0.84
CA GLN A 148 -19.14 -18.10 -0.02
C GLN A 148 -19.97 -16.84 -0.26
N GLU A 149 -20.11 -16.02 0.78
CA GLU A 149 -20.54 -14.62 0.66
C GLU A 149 -19.30 -13.75 0.85
N LEU A 150 -18.83 -13.13 -0.23
CA LEU A 150 -17.69 -12.21 -0.20
C LEU A 150 -18.20 -10.80 0.05
N ASN A 151 -17.64 -10.14 1.06
CA ASN A 151 -17.93 -8.76 1.42
C ASN A 151 -16.67 -7.92 1.18
N TRP A 152 -16.75 -6.92 0.31
CA TRP A 152 -15.62 -6.06 -0.01
C TRP A 152 -15.46 -4.92 0.98
N ILE A 153 -14.20 -4.63 1.31
CA ILE A 153 -13.75 -3.43 2.01
C ILE A 153 -12.78 -2.71 1.08
N ILE A 154 -13.01 -1.42 0.86
CA ILE A 154 -12.19 -0.60 -0.01
C ILE A 154 -11.11 0.11 0.80
N PHE A 155 -9.90 0.10 0.27
CA PHE A 155 -8.76 0.83 0.79
C PHE A 155 -8.15 1.71 -0.30
N ARG A 156 -7.55 2.83 0.11
CA ARG A 156 -6.77 3.72 -0.74
C ARG A 156 -5.30 3.63 -0.40
N CYS A 157 -4.46 3.56 -1.44
CA CYS A 157 -3.01 3.63 -1.32
C CYS A 157 -2.57 4.99 -0.73
N VAL A 158 -1.63 4.97 0.24
CA VAL A 158 -0.99 6.18 0.79
C VAL A 158 0.53 6.14 0.79
N ASP A 159 1.11 5.01 0.40
CA ASP A 159 2.55 4.81 0.30
C ASP A 159 3.01 4.97 -1.15
N SER A 160 3.99 5.84 -1.38
CA SER A 160 4.44 6.16 -2.72
C SER A 160 5.24 5.06 -3.41
N ASN A 161 5.87 4.16 -2.64
CA ASN A 161 6.57 3.01 -3.21
C ASN A 161 5.54 1.98 -3.68
N LEU A 162 4.51 1.71 -2.87
CA LEU A 162 3.38 0.86 -3.24
C LEU A 162 2.64 1.40 -4.47
N GLU A 163 2.41 2.71 -4.51
CA GLU A 163 1.82 3.41 -5.68
C GLU A 163 2.63 3.16 -6.95
N CYS A 164 3.96 3.32 -6.88
CA CYS A 164 4.84 3.14 -8.04
C CYS A 164 4.96 1.68 -8.48
N ASP A 165 5.16 0.76 -7.52
CA ASP A 165 5.36 -0.66 -7.76
C ASP A 165 5.06 -1.48 -6.49
N PRO A 166 3.95 -2.23 -6.46
CA PRO A 166 3.58 -3.06 -5.32
C PRO A 166 4.63 -4.10 -4.91
N SER A 167 5.47 -4.56 -5.85
CA SER A 167 6.49 -5.57 -5.56
C SER A 167 7.60 -5.06 -4.63
N LEU A 168 7.74 -3.73 -4.46
CA LEU A 168 8.71 -3.11 -3.57
C LEU A 168 8.30 -3.18 -2.09
N ILE A 169 6.99 -3.32 -1.82
CA ILE A 169 6.42 -3.22 -0.47
C ILE A 169 5.73 -4.52 -0.05
N CYS A 170 5.03 -5.19 -0.98
CA CYS A 170 4.27 -6.38 -0.64
C CYS A 170 5.18 -7.56 -0.24
N THR A 171 4.83 -8.21 0.86
CA THR A 171 5.50 -9.44 1.31
C THR A 171 4.58 -10.63 1.07
N LEU A 172 5.03 -11.58 0.24
CA LEU A 172 4.21 -12.71 -0.24
C LEU A 172 4.61 -14.06 0.37
N SER A 173 5.33 -14.07 1.49
CA SER A 173 5.78 -15.31 2.15
C SER A 173 4.66 -16.06 2.88
N GLY A 174 3.49 -15.44 3.06
CA GLY A 174 2.52 -15.83 4.07
C GLY A 174 3.00 -15.41 5.47
N SER A 175 2.05 -15.15 6.36
CA SER A 175 2.28 -14.78 7.77
C SER A 175 1.44 -15.64 8.71
N ASN A 176 1.73 -15.59 10.01
CA ASN A 176 0.95 -16.28 11.06
C ASN A 176 0.80 -17.80 10.90
N GLY A 177 1.75 -18.46 10.21
CA GLY A 177 1.74 -19.90 9.99
C GLY A 177 0.89 -20.36 8.78
N GLU A 178 0.29 -19.41 8.05
CA GLU A 178 -0.36 -19.67 6.78
C GLU A 178 0.66 -19.75 5.64
N SER A 179 0.33 -20.55 4.62
CA SER A 179 1.12 -20.61 3.39
C SER A 179 0.83 -19.40 2.51
N ALA A 180 1.85 -18.91 1.81
CA ALA A 180 1.70 -17.90 0.77
C ALA A 180 0.51 -18.19 -0.17
N GLU A 181 -0.33 -17.18 -0.43
CA GLU A 181 -1.43 -17.26 -1.40
C GLU A 181 -1.00 -16.83 -2.81
N PHE A 182 -0.12 -15.82 -2.90
CA PHE A 182 0.31 -15.20 -4.14
C PHE A 182 1.81 -15.40 -4.42
N ASN A 183 2.20 -15.43 -5.70
CA ASN A 183 3.60 -15.46 -6.12
C ASN A 183 4.12 -14.09 -6.61
N SER A 184 3.21 -13.18 -6.96
CA SER A 184 3.47 -11.87 -7.54
C SER A 184 2.25 -10.97 -7.35
N VAL A 185 2.47 -9.66 -7.35
CA VAL A 185 1.44 -8.63 -7.23
C VAL A 185 1.61 -7.57 -8.29
N ARG A 186 0.52 -6.89 -8.67
CA ARG A 186 0.54 -5.72 -9.55
C ARG A 186 -0.75 -4.91 -9.44
N TRP A 187 -0.69 -3.68 -9.92
CA TRP A 187 -1.87 -2.88 -10.22
C TRP A 187 -2.52 -3.35 -11.52
N MET A 188 -3.85 -3.43 -11.55
CA MET A 188 -4.63 -3.75 -12.74
C MET A 188 -5.92 -2.94 -12.79
N SER A 189 -6.40 -2.58 -13.98
CA SER A 189 -7.74 -2.02 -14.14
C SER A 189 -8.79 -3.01 -13.63
N LEU A 190 -9.78 -2.52 -12.86
CA LEU A 190 -10.83 -3.37 -12.30
C LEU A 190 -11.65 -4.09 -13.38
N ASP A 191 -11.89 -3.46 -14.53
CA ASP A 191 -12.60 -4.08 -15.67
C ASP A 191 -11.87 -5.31 -16.19
N TRP A 192 -10.55 -5.23 -16.41
CA TRP A 192 -9.75 -6.39 -16.79
C TRP A 192 -9.87 -7.52 -15.77
N VAL A 193 -9.86 -7.19 -14.46
CA VAL A 193 -9.99 -8.21 -13.40
C VAL A 193 -11.36 -8.88 -13.45
N VAL A 194 -12.44 -8.11 -13.63
CA VAL A 194 -13.81 -8.66 -13.82
C VAL A 194 -13.87 -9.60 -15.02
N GLU A 195 -13.18 -9.27 -16.11
CA GLU A 195 -13.17 -10.07 -17.34
C GLU A 195 -12.38 -11.38 -17.22
N ASN A 196 -11.30 -11.38 -16.41
CA ASN A 196 -10.33 -12.47 -16.37
C ASN A 196 -10.35 -13.28 -15.07
N VAL A 197 -11.08 -12.83 -14.04
CA VAL A 197 -11.28 -13.63 -12.82
C VAL A 197 -12.08 -14.89 -13.16
N TRP A 198 -11.81 -15.97 -12.42
CA TRP A 198 -12.57 -17.22 -12.56
C TRP A 198 -14.09 -16.95 -12.55
N ALA A 199 -14.82 -17.54 -13.49
CA ALA A 199 -16.23 -17.23 -13.76
C ALA A 199 -17.14 -17.26 -12.52
N GLY A 200 -16.92 -18.22 -11.60
CA GLY A 200 -17.68 -18.28 -10.35
C GLY A 200 -17.47 -17.07 -9.43
N LYS A 201 -16.33 -16.39 -9.51
CA LYS A 201 -16.00 -15.18 -8.74
C LYS A 201 -16.31 -13.87 -9.48
N ARG A 202 -16.79 -13.92 -10.73
CA ARG A 202 -17.11 -12.71 -11.51
C ARG A 202 -18.14 -11.82 -10.82
N GLY A 203 -19.22 -12.40 -10.30
CA GLY A 203 -20.30 -11.66 -9.65
C GLY A 203 -19.86 -10.77 -8.48
N PRO A 204 -19.03 -11.25 -7.53
CA PRO A 204 -18.43 -10.39 -6.52
C PRO A 204 -17.60 -9.23 -7.06
N TYR A 205 -16.83 -9.42 -8.13
CA TYR A 205 -16.05 -8.35 -8.73
C TYR A 205 -16.91 -7.34 -9.50
N GLU A 206 -17.99 -7.78 -10.14
CA GLU A 206 -18.97 -6.88 -10.75
C GLU A 206 -19.62 -5.99 -9.68
N LYS A 207 -19.97 -6.54 -8.52
CA LYS A 207 -20.46 -5.74 -7.39
C LYS A 207 -19.44 -4.74 -6.85
N LEU A 208 -18.16 -5.13 -6.81
CA LEU A 208 -17.09 -4.18 -6.47
C LEU A 208 -17.02 -3.05 -7.50
N ARG A 209 -17.08 -3.37 -8.79
CA ARG A 209 -17.04 -2.37 -9.87
C ARG A 209 -18.19 -1.38 -9.82
N ASP A 210 -19.41 -1.86 -9.66
CA ASP A 210 -20.61 -1.02 -9.60
C ASP A 210 -20.57 -0.02 -8.42
N PHE A 211 -19.93 -0.41 -7.32
CA PHE A 211 -19.72 0.46 -6.16
C PHE A 211 -18.52 1.39 -6.34
N HIS A 212 -17.42 0.86 -6.89
CA HIS A 212 -16.17 1.57 -7.09
C HIS A 212 -16.31 2.81 -7.98
N SER A 213 -17.25 2.83 -8.93
CA SER A 213 -17.47 4.01 -9.78
C SER A 213 -17.81 5.26 -8.96
N GLN A 214 -18.62 5.13 -7.90
CA GLN A 214 -18.98 6.24 -7.01
C GLN A 214 -17.78 6.73 -6.19
N VAL A 215 -16.93 5.79 -5.76
CA VAL A 215 -15.70 6.09 -5.02
C VAL A 215 -14.66 6.77 -5.92
N THR A 216 -14.54 6.31 -7.17
CA THR A 216 -13.60 6.83 -8.19
C THR A 216 -13.94 8.26 -8.57
N GLU A 217 -15.20 8.53 -8.90
CA GLU A 217 -15.66 9.86 -9.30
C GLU A 217 -15.41 10.88 -8.17
N ASN A 218 -15.62 10.45 -6.92
CA ASN A 218 -15.29 11.25 -5.75
C ASN A 218 -13.77 11.51 -5.64
N TRP A 219 -12.91 10.51 -5.86
CA TRP A 219 -11.47 10.68 -5.78
C TRP A 219 -10.92 11.70 -6.79
N GLU A 220 -11.25 11.54 -8.07
CA GLU A 220 -10.77 12.45 -9.12
C GLU A 220 -11.30 13.88 -8.94
N THR A 221 -12.55 14.01 -8.52
CA THR A 221 -13.18 15.31 -8.22
C THR A 221 -12.45 15.98 -7.06
N ARG A 222 -12.24 15.29 -5.94
CA ARG A 222 -11.52 15.82 -4.79
C ARG A 222 -10.08 16.23 -5.15
N CYS A 223 -9.38 15.44 -5.97
CA CYS A 223 -8.03 15.80 -6.44
C CYS A 223 -8.06 17.07 -7.30
N ALA A 224 -9.09 17.26 -8.13
CA ALA A 224 -9.26 18.45 -8.95
C ALA A 224 -9.62 19.70 -8.13
N GLU A 225 -10.28 19.55 -6.99
CA GLU A 225 -10.70 20.66 -6.12
C GLU A 225 -9.56 21.25 -5.28
N ILE A 226 -8.47 20.50 -5.05
CA ILE A 226 -7.31 21.00 -4.27
C ILE A 226 -6.69 22.22 -4.93
N ASP A 227 -6.81 23.40 -4.29
CA ASP A 227 -6.38 24.65 -4.88
C ASP A 227 -5.01 25.15 -4.38
N PHE A 228 -3.96 24.72 -5.08
CA PHE A 228 -2.62 25.29 -4.88
C PHE A 228 -2.44 26.66 -5.58
N ASN A 229 -3.39 27.16 -6.36
CA ASN A 229 -3.17 28.39 -7.14
C ASN A 229 -2.79 29.58 -6.25
N GLY A 230 -1.79 30.33 -6.70
CA GLY A 230 -1.38 31.57 -6.06
C GLY A 230 0.11 31.65 -5.76
N LYS A 231 0.47 32.73 -5.05
CA LYS A 231 1.84 33.02 -4.63
C LYS A 231 2.03 32.53 -3.19
N TRP A 232 3.13 31.84 -2.95
CA TRP A 232 3.46 31.17 -1.70
C TRP A 232 4.88 31.54 -1.28
N SER A 233 5.06 32.12 -0.10
CA SER A 233 6.38 32.44 0.47
C SER A 233 6.75 31.42 1.53
N ARG A 234 7.98 30.91 1.48
CA ARG A 234 8.50 30.02 2.52
C ARG A 234 8.67 30.76 3.85
N GLU A 235 8.17 30.16 4.93
CA GLU A 235 8.43 30.55 6.31
C GLU A 235 9.56 29.70 6.89
N SER A 236 10.80 30.20 6.83
CA SER A 236 11.99 29.42 7.22
C SER A 236 12.05 29.12 8.71
N ASN A 237 11.50 29.99 9.57
CA ASN A 237 11.43 29.79 11.03
C ASN A 237 10.52 28.63 11.46
N ARG A 238 9.56 28.22 10.60
CA ARG A 238 8.64 27.11 10.83
C ARG A 238 9.00 25.86 10.03
N SER A 239 9.99 25.98 9.15
CA SER A 239 10.50 24.87 8.35
C SER A 239 11.58 24.11 9.12
N VAL A 240 11.57 22.77 9.02
CA VAL A 240 12.42 21.88 9.84
C VAL A 240 13.16 20.85 8.99
N GLY A 241 14.34 20.42 9.45
CA GLY A 241 15.15 19.37 8.79
C GLY A 241 15.78 19.77 7.45
N LEU A 242 15.72 21.04 7.07
CA LEU A 242 16.20 21.52 5.77
C LEU A 242 17.72 21.40 5.61
N PHE A 243 18.48 21.70 6.66
CA PHE A 243 19.93 21.62 6.63
C PHE A 243 20.40 20.18 6.34
N GLU A 244 19.91 19.22 7.13
CA GLU A 244 20.21 17.79 6.98
C GLU A 244 19.75 17.27 5.61
N ALA A 245 18.55 17.67 5.16
CA ALA A 245 18.04 17.27 3.85
C ALA A 245 18.86 17.86 2.69
N LEU A 246 19.34 19.09 2.78
CA LEU A 246 20.22 19.69 1.77
C LEU A 246 21.58 18.96 1.75
N MET A 247 22.16 18.68 2.91
CA MET A 247 23.41 17.91 3.04
C MET A 247 23.26 16.50 2.45
N ALA A 248 22.15 15.81 2.72
CA ALA A 248 21.83 14.50 2.14
C ALA A 248 21.79 14.52 0.60
N ARG A 249 21.34 15.64 0.01
CA ARG A 249 21.33 15.86 -1.44
C ARG A 249 22.69 16.29 -2.01
N GLY A 250 23.72 16.43 -1.16
CA GLY A 250 25.09 16.76 -1.57
C GLY A 250 25.39 18.24 -1.65
N ILE A 251 24.55 19.10 -1.05
CA ILE A 251 24.87 20.51 -0.85
C ILE A 251 25.97 20.61 0.20
N SER A 252 26.96 21.50 0.01
CA SER A 252 28.01 21.74 1.02
C SER A 252 27.42 22.35 2.29
N GLU A 253 28.08 22.12 3.43
CA GLU A 253 27.62 22.62 4.73
C GLU A 253 27.39 24.14 4.73
N GLU A 254 28.36 24.91 4.23
CA GLU A 254 28.26 26.37 4.10
C GLU A 254 27.02 26.80 3.30
N LYS A 255 26.77 26.17 2.15
CA LYS A 255 25.62 26.49 1.30
C LYS A 255 24.30 25.98 1.91
N ALA A 256 24.34 24.85 2.61
CA ALA A 256 23.17 24.27 3.26
C ALA A 256 22.67 25.16 4.40
N ILE A 257 23.57 25.76 5.18
CA ILE A 257 23.23 26.74 6.23
C ILE A 257 22.45 27.90 5.64
N THR A 258 22.98 28.54 4.59
CA THR A 258 22.32 29.68 3.94
C THR A 258 20.99 29.27 3.32
N SER A 259 20.98 28.25 2.44
CA SER A 259 19.77 27.82 1.72
C SER A 259 18.68 27.22 2.62
N ALA A 260 19.01 26.71 3.81
CA ALA A 260 18.00 26.27 4.77
C ALA A 260 17.17 27.44 5.33
N THR A 261 17.76 28.64 5.42
CA THR A 261 17.12 29.83 6.00
C THR A 261 16.61 30.84 4.97
N GLU A 262 17.15 30.80 3.75
CA GLU A 262 16.91 31.76 2.67
C GLU A 262 15.44 31.78 2.21
N PRO A 263 14.71 32.89 2.36
CA PRO A 263 13.32 32.91 1.94
C PRO A 263 13.21 32.85 0.41
N TYR A 264 12.24 32.09 -0.11
CA TYR A 264 11.95 32.06 -1.54
C TYR A 264 10.45 31.97 -1.77
N VAL A 265 10.04 32.31 -2.98
CA VAL A 265 8.63 32.37 -3.37
C VAL A 265 8.34 31.38 -4.48
N GLN A 266 7.17 30.75 -4.43
CA GLN A 266 6.64 29.94 -5.50
C GLN A 266 5.31 30.50 -5.98
N ILE A 267 5.13 30.59 -7.29
CA ILE A 267 3.83 30.81 -7.91
C ILE A 267 3.37 29.47 -8.48
N TRP A 268 2.24 28.98 -7.98
CA TRP A 268 1.57 27.78 -8.42
C TRP A 268 0.40 28.17 -9.32
N GLN A 269 0.33 27.56 -10.49
CA GLN A 269 -0.73 27.78 -11.47
C GLN A 269 -1.22 26.42 -11.97
N ARG A 270 -2.50 26.15 -11.76
CA ARG A 270 -3.17 25.01 -12.39
C ARG A 270 -3.13 25.23 -13.90
N LEU A 271 -2.93 24.14 -14.63
CA LEU A 271 -3.09 24.16 -16.07
C LEU A 271 -4.57 24.25 -16.45
N ASP A 272 -4.85 24.33 -17.76
CA ASP A 272 -6.21 24.45 -18.28
C ASP A 272 -7.13 23.26 -17.89
N ASP A 273 -8.43 23.38 -18.20
CA ASP A 273 -9.43 22.37 -17.82
C ASP A 273 -9.11 20.95 -18.31
N SER A 274 -8.37 20.80 -19.42
CA SER A 274 -7.95 19.49 -19.94
C SER A 274 -6.84 18.85 -19.10
N ARG A 275 -6.15 19.67 -18.29
CA ARG A 275 -5.03 19.29 -17.40
C ARG A 275 -5.29 19.79 -15.98
N LYS A 276 -6.54 19.75 -15.53
CA LYS A 276 -6.98 20.25 -14.21
C LYS A 276 -6.28 19.59 -13.01
N LEU A 277 -5.59 18.48 -13.19
CA LEU A 277 -4.84 17.77 -12.13
C LEU A 277 -3.34 18.11 -12.13
N GLU A 278 -2.92 19.09 -12.92
CA GLU A 278 -1.51 19.38 -13.15
C GLU A 278 -1.21 20.85 -12.88
N PHE A 279 0.00 21.11 -12.38
CA PHE A 279 0.42 22.45 -11.97
C PHE A 279 1.73 22.84 -12.63
N LYS A 280 1.80 24.10 -13.08
CA LYS A 280 3.03 24.82 -13.36
C LYS A 280 3.47 25.57 -12.09
N VAL A 281 4.74 25.42 -11.74
CA VAL A 281 5.33 26.06 -10.57
C VAL A 281 6.54 26.87 -10.98
N THR A 282 6.49 28.17 -10.68
CA THR A 282 7.59 29.11 -10.91
C THR A 282 8.17 29.51 -9.57
N THR A 283 9.46 29.22 -9.35
CA THR A 283 10.20 29.57 -8.13
C THR A 283 11.04 30.82 -8.38
N PHE A 284 10.93 31.79 -7.49
CA PHE A 284 11.64 33.06 -7.53
C PHE A 284 12.59 33.18 -6.35
N ASP A 285 13.73 33.82 -6.60
CA ASP A 285 14.55 34.38 -5.54
C ASP A 285 13.80 35.58 -4.91
N LYS A 286 13.69 35.61 -3.57
CA LYS A 286 12.83 36.61 -2.91
C LYS A 286 13.40 38.03 -3.03
N ASP A 287 14.72 38.16 -3.06
CA ASP A 287 15.39 39.47 -2.99
C ASP A 287 15.58 40.09 -4.38
N THR A 288 15.76 39.26 -5.41
CA THR A 288 15.98 39.72 -6.78
C THR A 288 14.76 39.65 -7.69
N GLU A 289 13.69 38.98 -7.24
CA GLU A 289 12.51 38.61 -8.05
C GLU A 289 12.86 37.86 -9.35
N SER A 290 14.09 37.32 -9.43
CA SER A 290 14.53 36.57 -10.60
C SER A 290 13.97 35.15 -10.59
N ILE A 291 13.60 34.65 -11.78
CA ILE A 291 13.12 33.28 -11.93
C ILE A 291 14.30 32.33 -11.71
N ARG A 292 14.21 31.54 -10.63
CA ARG A 292 15.18 30.50 -10.31
C ARG A 292 14.89 29.21 -11.04
N ARG A 293 13.61 28.85 -11.16
CA ARG A 293 13.16 27.59 -11.78
C ARG A 293 11.71 27.65 -12.20
N GLU A 294 11.40 27.04 -13.33
CA GLU A 294 10.04 26.81 -13.79
C GLU A 294 9.88 25.32 -14.09
N LEU A 295 8.84 24.69 -13.55
CA LEU A 295 8.57 23.27 -13.78
C LEU A 295 7.07 22.99 -13.86
N ILE A 296 6.69 22.15 -14.83
CA ILE A 296 5.36 21.55 -14.89
C ILE A 296 5.42 20.19 -14.22
N TYR A 297 4.42 19.89 -13.38
CA TYR A 297 4.21 18.59 -12.77
C TYR A 297 3.04 17.88 -13.48
N PRO A 298 3.30 17.17 -14.60
CA PRO A 298 2.27 16.38 -15.26
C PRO A 298 1.98 15.10 -14.48
N LEU A 299 0.78 14.55 -14.62
CA LEU A 299 0.47 13.24 -14.04
C LEU A 299 1.26 12.12 -14.73
N GLY A 300 1.65 11.12 -13.94
CA GLY A 300 2.45 10.00 -14.41
C GLY A 300 3.93 10.33 -14.57
N LYS A 301 4.61 9.52 -15.39
CA LYS A 301 6.07 9.55 -15.54
C LYS A 301 6.50 10.64 -16.51
N PHE A 302 7.50 11.42 -16.13
CA PHE A 302 8.13 12.43 -16.98
C PHE A 302 9.61 12.59 -16.66
N THR A 303 10.32 13.34 -17.50
CA THR A 303 11.74 13.65 -17.29
C THR A 303 11.97 15.15 -17.25
N GLU A 304 12.86 15.58 -16.36
CA GLU A 304 13.36 16.95 -16.30
C GLU A 304 14.84 16.95 -16.69
N ALA A 305 15.20 17.72 -17.72
CA ALA A 305 16.59 17.99 -18.04
C ALA A 305 17.14 19.09 -17.14
N TYR A 306 18.40 18.96 -16.73
CA TYR A 306 19.17 20.05 -16.12
C TYR A 306 20.49 20.22 -16.85
N GLU A 307 20.97 21.45 -16.91
CA GLU A 307 22.22 21.81 -17.56
C GLU A 307 23.31 22.08 -16.52
N GLY A 308 24.56 21.73 -16.85
CA GLY A 308 25.73 22.01 -16.03
C GLY A 308 25.76 21.25 -14.69
N ASN A 309 26.49 21.81 -13.73
CA ASN A 309 26.69 21.20 -12.43
C ASN A 309 25.47 21.43 -11.53
N SER A 310 24.69 20.38 -11.27
CA SER A 310 23.59 20.44 -10.32
C SER A 310 24.00 19.79 -9.00
N MET A 311 24.22 20.62 -7.98
CA MET A 311 24.46 20.10 -6.63
C MET A 311 23.20 19.47 -6.01
N LEU A 312 21.99 19.83 -6.50
CA LEU A 312 20.73 19.34 -5.95
C LEU A 312 20.34 17.97 -6.54
N PHE A 313 20.74 17.70 -7.77
CA PHE A 313 20.42 16.45 -8.48
C PHE A 313 21.64 15.53 -8.62
N GLY A 314 22.85 16.03 -8.38
CA GLY A 314 24.09 15.30 -8.62
C GLY A 314 24.42 15.24 -10.11
N GLY A 315 25.68 15.49 -10.48
CA GLY A 315 26.15 15.47 -11.87
C GLY A 315 26.83 16.78 -12.25
N VAL A 316 27.91 16.67 -13.03
CA VAL A 316 28.80 17.79 -13.38
C VAL A 316 28.52 18.37 -14.78
N ASP A 317 27.87 17.61 -15.66
CA ASP A 317 27.71 17.92 -17.09
C ASP A 317 26.23 17.88 -17.54
N GLY A 318 25.29 18.22 -16.66
CA GLY A 318 23.87 18.09 -16.91
C GLY A 318 23.37 16.64 -16.86
N GLY A 319 22.07 16.44 -17.10
CA GLY A 319 21.46 15.11 -17.06
C GLY A 319 19.94 15.12 -17.12
N LEU A 320 19.35 13.92 -16.98
CA LEU A 320 17.91 13.71 -16.90
C LEU A 320 17.52 13.20 -15.51
N ILE A 321 16.47 13.79 -14.96
CA ILE A 321 15.85 13.34 -13.72
C ILE A 321 14.55 12.66 -14.09
N HIS A 322 14.41 11.39 -13.72
CA HIS A 322 13.16 10.67 -13.87
C HIS A 322 12.22 11.02 -12.72
N ARG A 323 11.00 11.41 -13.06
CA ARG A 323 9.99 11.82 -12.10
C ARG A 323 8.68 11.08 -12.36
N GLU A 324 7.88 10.94 -11.32
CA GLU A 324 6.51 10.46 -11.42
C GLU A 324 5.61 11.28 -10.51
N CYS A 325 4.49 11.78 -11.02
CA CYS A 325 3.54 12.59 -10.28
C CYS A 325 2.19 11.91 -10.14
N PHE A 326 1.61 11.97 -8.96
CA PHE A 326 0.31 11.40 -8.63
C PHE A 326 -0.24 12.03 -7.36
N TYR A 327 -1.46 11.65 -7.00
CA TYR A 327 -2.12 12.06 -5.76
C TYR A 327 -2.19 10.87 -4.81
N LEU A 328 -1.94 11.10 -3.52
CA LEU A 328 -2.12 10.11 -2.46
C LEU A 328 -3.02 10.67 -1.38
N ALA A 329 -3.76 9.80 -0.69
CA ALA A 329 -4.47 10.25 0.50
C ALA A 329 -3.48 10.65 1.59
N GLU A 330 -3.80 11.73 2.29
CA GLU A 330 -2.95 12.35 3.31
C GLU A 330 -3.84 12.79 4.49
N PRO A 331 -3.99 11.96 5.53
CA PRO A 331 -4.90 12.25 6.66
C PRO A 331 -4.68 13.58 7.35
N ASP A 332 -3.45 14.11 7.30
CA ASP A 332 -3.10 15.35 7.96
C ASP A 332 -3.42 16.62 7.13
N ALA A 333 -3.90 16.45 5.89
CA ALA A 333 -4.26 17.53 4.97
C ALA A 333 -5.73 17.95 5.12
N ASP A 334 -6.02 19.22 4.81
CA ASP A 334 -7.37 19.80 4.88
C ASP A 334 -8.39 18.99 4.05
N GLU A 335 -8.02 18.59 2.84
CA GLU A 335 -8.85 17.79 1.92
C GLU A 335 -8.53 16.28 1.97
N GLU A 336 -7.74 15.85 2.95
CA GLU A 336 -7.18 14.49 3.10
C GLU A 336 -6.39 13.99 1.86
N ILE A 337 -5.78 14.90 1.07
CA ILE A 337 -5.05 14.57 -0.17
C ILE A 337 -3.73 15.34 -0.25
N ALA A 338 -2.70 14.68 -0.78
CA ALA A 338 -1.45 15.29 -1.17
C ALA A 338 -1.12 15.07 -2.66
N HIS A 339 -0.56 16.10 -3.28
CA HIS A 339 0.11 16.03 -4.58
C HIS A 339 1.56 15.58 -4.37
N VAL A 340 1.92 14.42 -4.94
CA VAL A 340 3.18 13.73 -4.69
C VAL A 340 4.01 13.68 -5.95
N THR A 341 5.30 13.97 -5.82
CA THR A 341 6.27 13.77 -6.90
C THR A 341 7.41 12.89 -6.40
N ILE A 342 7.63 11.78 -7.06
CA ILE A 342 8.84 10.97 -6.89
C ILE A 342 9.90 11.45 -7.86
N SER A 343 11.13 11.58 -7.39
CA SER A 343 12.29 11.95 -8.21
C SER A 343 13.42 10.96 -7.99
N VAL A 344 13.95 10.41 -9.08
CA VAL A 344 15.13 9.54 -9.03
C VAL A 344 16.34 10.36 -9.48
N THR A 345 17.33 10.44 -8.61
CA THR A 345 18.58 11.17 -8.84
C THR A 345 19.76 10.20 -8.72
N PRO A 346 20.94 10.52 -9.30
CA PRO A 346 22.18 9.80 -9.06
C PRO A 346 22.52 9.55 -7.58
N ARG A 347 22.08 10.42 -6.66
CA ARG A 347 22.37 10.32 -5.22
C ARG A 347 21.33 9.50 -4.45
N GLY A 348 20.13 9.34 -4.97
CA GLY A 348 19.02 8.78 -4.22
C GLY A 348 17.64 9.07 -4.82
N ARG A 349 16.63 8.58 -4.12
CA ARG A 349 15.21 8.80 -4.42
C ARG A 349 14.66 9.86 -3.48
N GLU A 350 13.87 10.79 -4.01
CA GLU A 350 13.16 11.80 -3.24
C GLU A 350 11.65 11.63 -3.44
N GLU A 351 10.89 11.62 -2.34
CA GLU A 351 9.45 11.90 -2.34
C GLU A 351 9.23 13.35 -1.94
N SER A 352 8.57 14.14 -2.78
CA SER A 352 8.07 15.47 -2.47
C SER A 352 6.55 15.42 -2.33
N ARG A 353 6.04 15.48 -1.11
CA ARG A 353 4.61 15.44 -0.79
C ARG A 353 4.11 16.83 -0.43
N ARG A 354 3.09 17.31 -1.16
CA ARG A 354 2.53 18.66 -1.03
C ARG A 354 1.06 18.63 -0.72
N TYR A 355 0.64 19.33 0.32
CA TYR A 355 -0.75 19.37 0.75
C TYR A 355 -1.06 20.68 1.46
N LEU A 356 -2.34 21.04 1.52
CA LEU A 356 -2.79 22.16 2.31
C LEU A 356 -3.10 21.70 3.73
N LYS A 357 -2.69 22.50 4.72
CA LYS A 357 -3.04 22.30 6.13
C LYS A 357 -3.29 23.65 6.78
N ASN A 358 -4.50 23.87 7.30
CA ASN A 358 -4.95 25.15 7.83
C ASN A 358 -4.73 26.32 6.84
N GLY A 359 -4.93 26.08 5.55
CA GLY A 359 -4.72 27.08 4.49
C GLY A 359 -3.27 27.37 4.11
N GLU A 360 -2.31 26.66 4.70
CA GLU A 360 -0.88 26.77 4.40
C GLU A 360 -0.44 25.63 3.47
N LEU A 361 0.49 25.91 2.55
CA LEU A 361 1.08 24.88 1.71
C LEU A 361 2.23 24.22 2.49
N ILE A 362 2.06 22.93 2.77
CA ILE A 362 3.07 22.10 3.40
C ILE A 362 3.79 21.30 2.33
N LEU A 363 5.12 21.28 2.38
CA LEU A 363 5.96 20.43 1.55
C LEU A 363 6.84 19.56 2.42
N ARG A 364 6.43 18.31 2.61
CA ARG A 364 7.24 17.27 3.24
C ARG A 364 8.10 16.60 2.18
N ARG A 365 9.41 16.54 2.39
CA ARG A 365 10.32 15.75 1.57
C ARG A 365 10.94 14.64 2.37
N SER A 366 10.95 13.45 1.79
CA SER A 366 11.70 12.29 2.28
C SER A 366 12.73 11.91 1.22
N PHE A 367 13.99 11.73 1.65
CA PHE A 367 15.09 11.36 0.78
C PHE A 367 15.75 10.07 1.25
N TRP A 368 15.90 9.12 0.33
CA TRP A 368 16.57 7.84 0.55
C TRP A 368 17.81 7.77 -0.33
N HIS A 369 18.95 7.45 0.27
CA HIS A 369 20.18 7.27 -0.50
C HIS A 369 20.18 5.87 -1.11
N THR A 370 20.95 5.68 -2.18
CA THR A 370 21.09 4.34 -2.78
C THR A 370 21.93 3.39 -1.94
N TRP A 371 22.72 3.91 -0.99
CA TRP A 371 23.67 3.13 -0.17
C TRP A 371 23.31 3.01 1.32
N ARG A 372 22.24 3.69 1.78
CA ARG A 372 21.77 3.57 3.18
C ARG A 372 20.24 3.58 3.24
N MET A 373 19.71 2.85 4.22
CA MET A 373 18.26 2.65 4.40
C MET A 373 17.56 3.82 5.10
N GLU A 374 18.29 4.63 5.87
CA GLU A 374 17.71 5.73 6.64
C GLU A 374 17.17 6.83 5.73
N GLU A 375 15.92 7.22 5.99
CA GLU A 375 15.31 8.39 5.37
C GLU A 375 15.78 9.68 6.03
N VAL A 376 16.01 10.71 5.22
CA VAL A 376 16.21 12.08 5.69
C VAL A 376 14.98 12.89 5.34
N VAL A 377 14.33 13.47 6.34
CA VAL A 377 13.06 14.18 6.20
C VAL A 377 13.22 15.66 6.45
N SER A 378 12.57 16.48 5.62
CA SER A 378 12.40 17.91 5.86
C SER A 378 10.95 18.32 5.62
N THR A 379 10.49 19.34 6.33
CA THR A 379 9.17 19.93 6.12
C THR A 379 9.32 21.43 5.93
N GLU A 380 8.87 21.92 4.79
CA GLU A 380 8.75 23.36 4.52
C GLU A 380 7.30 23.81 4.70
N VAL A 381 7.12 24.99 5.30
CA VAL A 381 5.83 25.66 5.44
C VAL A 381 5.83 26.88 4.54
N PHE A 382 4.77 27.04 3.75
CA PHE A 382 4.57 28.21 2.90
C PHE A 382 3.26 28.90 3.24
N VAL A 383 3.33 30.22 3.36
CA VAL A 383 2.18 31.10 3.56
C VAL A 383 1.80 31.76 2.25
N ARG A 384 0.50 31.92 2.04
CA ARG A 384 -0.04 32.60 0.85
C ARG A 384 0.30 34.10 0.91
N CYS A 385 0.76 34.66 -0.20
CA CYS A 385 1.13 36.07 -0.35
C CYS A 385 0.07 36.88 -1.09
#